data_AF-A0A2T6B865-F1
#
_entry.id   AF-A0A2T6B865-F1
#
_cell.length_a   1.000
_cell.length_b   1.000
_cell.length_c   1.000
_cell.angle_alpha   90.00
_cell.angle_beta   90.00
_cell.angle_gamma   90.00
#
_symmetry.space_group_name_H-M   'P 1'
#
loop_
_entity.id
_entity.type
_entity.pdbx_description
1 polymer ?
#
loop_
_entity_poly.entity_id
_entity_poly.type
_entity_poly.pdbx_seq_one_letter_code
_entity_poly.pdbx_strand_id
1 'polypeptide(L)'
;MPSLPIPVQTSYQELLQRFGAAPSVSIEGSLVRVEKSGRGYWVARRRVGDRVTEEAIGPDTPEVLARVEAARAEQAAHRAWNERNAALVAMLRAAGALTPDQETGKVLLALSRVGFFRAGGLLGGTHAFRLYPLFLGVEAPRSEMSVTGDVDMLAPSHIRLLGPREALTSRLRAAGLAFETRFGLEEDTPPKLIVGDTVEVEILSPVARGGARTHFHEGLQERVSALRFLEFSLVGPVRQVALYRGGVEVLIPAPERYALHKLIVAQLRQGPFRLKREKDLAQASWLLELLAETRPYELWSAYRDLTSRGKAWTRHLTASLAEAPRAEAALARVREEFAGPDE
;
A
#
# COMPACT_ATOMS: atom_id res chain seq x y z
N MET A 1 19.76 -12.34 -10.87
CA MET A 1 19.78 -10.86 -10.71
C MET A 1 20.72 -10.47 -9.58
N PRO A 2 21.38 -9.28 -9.58
CA PRO A 2 22.30 -8.90 -8.51
C PRO A 2 21.56 -8.69 -7.18
N SER A 3 22.09 -9.28 -6.11
CA SER A 3 21.55 -9.17 -4.76
C SER A 3 21.99 -7.86 -4.10
N LEU A 4 21.13 -7.28 -3.26
CA LEU A 4 21.51 -6.16 -2.40
C LEU A 4 22.55 -6.59 -1.37
N PRO A 5 23.45 -5.69 -0.93
CA PRO A 5 24.36 -5.99 0.17
C PRO A 5 23.62 -6.44 1.44
N ILE A 6 24.16 -7.44 2.14
CA ILE A 6 23.59 -7.99 3.39
C ILE A 6 23.20 -6.89 4.41
N PRO A 7 24.01 -5.83 4.64
CA PRO A 7 23.61 -4.76 5.56
C PRO A 7 22.33 -4.03 5.15
N VAL A 8 22.08 -3.87 3.84
CA VAL A 8 20.85 -3.24 3.32
C VAL A 8 19.65 -4.14 3.57
N GLN A 9 19.78 -5.43 3.25
CA GLN A 9 18.72 -6.42 3.49
C GLN A 9 18.38 -6.50 4.99
N THR A 10 19.39 -6.60 5.84
CA THR A 10 19.24 -6.70 7.30
C THR A 10 18.60 -5.44 7.89
N SER A 11 19.01 -4.25 7.44
CA SER A 11 18.42 -2.98 7.89
C SER A 11 16.95 -2.87 7.50
N TYR A 12 16.58 -3.40 6.32
CA TYR A 12 15.18 -3.42 5.91
C TYR A 12 14.34 -4.41 6.72
N GLN A 13 14.88 -5.60 7.01
CA GLN A 13 14.21 -6.57 7.87
C GLN A 13 14.04 -6.03 9.30
N GLU A 14 15.04 -5.35 9.85
CA GLU A 14 14.92 -4.64 11.13
C GLU A 14 13.78 -3.61 11.06
N LEU A 15 13.72 -2.80 10.01
CA LEU A 15 12.66 -1.82 9.82
C LEU A 15 11.28 -2.48 9.79
N LEU A 16 11.10 -3.56 9.04
CA LEU A 16 9.84 -4.33 8.97
C LEU A 16 9.44 -4.88 10.35
N GLN A 17 10.36 -5.52 11.06
CA GLN A 17 10.10 -6.08 12.39
C GLN A 17 9.66 -5.00 13.38
N ARG A 18 10.26 -3.81 13.31
CA ARG A 18 9.92 -2.68 14.17
C ARG A 18 8.51 -2.17 13.94
N PHE A 19 7.96 -2.25 12.72
CA PHE A 19 6.54 -1.94 12.47
C PHE A 19 5.60 -2.98 13.08
N GLY A 20 5.99 -4.25 13.12
CA GLY A 20 5.24 -5.30 13.82
C GLY A 20 5.14 -5.09 15.34
N ALA A 21 6.09 -4.36 15.93
CA ALA A 21 6.14 -4.02 17.35
C ALA A 21 5.97 -2.51 17.60
N ALA A 22 5.22 -1.81 16.74
CA ALA A 22 5.02 -0.37 16.88
C ALA A 22 4.32 -0.02 18.21
N PRO A 23 4.89 0.90 19.02
CA PRO A 23 4.27 1.31 20.28
C PRO A 23 2.97 2.09 20.02
N SER A 24 1.94 1.83 20.83
CA SER A 24 0.69 2.58 20.80
C SER A 24 0.82 3.90 21.56
N VAL A 25 0.09 4.92 21.11
CA VAL A 25 -0.09 6.19 21.82
C VAL A 25 -1.56 6.35 22.15
N SER A 26 -1.91 6.34 23.44
CA SER A 26 -3.30 6.44 23.90
C SER A 26 -3.87 7.85 23.84
N ILE A 27 -3.02 8.87 24.06
CA ILE A 27 -3.40 10.28 24.01
C ILE A 27 -2.46 11.02 23.07
N GLU A 28 -3.01 11.53 21.97
CA GLU A 28 -2.25 12.34 21.00
C GLU A 28 -2.12 13.80 21.46
N GLY A 29 -1.06 14.47 21.02
CA GLY A 29 -0.83 15.89 21.28
C GLY A 29 -0.04 16.18 22.56
N SER A 30 0.19 17.46 22.82
CA SER A 30 0.94 17.92 23.98
C SER A 30 0.05 17.85 25.23
N LEU A 31 0.52 17.15 26.26
CA LEU A 31 -0.19 16.99 27.53
C LEU A 31 0.15 18.16 28.46
N VAL A 32 -0.81 19.06 28.65
CA VAL A 32 -0.61 20.35 29.34
C VAL A 32 -1.57 20.46 30.53
N ARG A 33 -1.07 20.98 31.65
CA ARG A 33 -1.88 21.39 32.78
C ARG A 33 -2.37 22.82 32.58
N VAL A 34 -3.67 23.03 32.67
CA VAL A 34 -4.34 24.33 32.59
C VAL A 34 -5.10 24.60 33.88
N GLU A 35 -5.28 25.86 34.24
CA GLU A 35 -6.10 26.24 35.39
C GLU A 35 -7.41 26.87 34.95
N LYS A 36 -8.52 26.42 35.55
CA LYS A 36 -9.86 26.95 35.27
C LYS A 36 -10.61 27.11 36.58
N SER A 37 -11.03 28.34 36.87
CA SER A 37 -11.78 28.67 38.10
C SER A 37 -11.08 28.20 39.39
N GLY A 38 -9.75 28.34 39.46
CA GLY A 38 -8.94 27.96 40.63
C GLY A 38 -8.69 26.46 40.79
N ARG A 39 -9.09 25.62 39.82
CA ARG A 39 -8.82 24.17 39.79
C ARG A 39 -7.93 23.81 38.60
N GLY A 40 -6.97 22.93 38.82
CA GLY A 40 -6.12 22.38 37.76
C GLY A 40 -6.86 21.34 36.92
N TYR A 41 -6.59 21.32 35.62
CA TYR A 41 -7.10 20.33 34.67
C TYR A 41 -5.97 19.95 33.71
N TRP A 42 -6.00 18.71 33.24
CA TRP A 42 -5.13 18.22 32.19
C TRP A 42 -5.87 18.21 30.86
N VAL A 43 -5.22 18.72 29.81
CA VAL A 43 -5.72 18.75 28.44
C VAL A 43 -4.68 18.21 27.47
N ALA A 44 -5.15 17.55 26.41
CA ALA A 44 -4.37 17.17 25.26
C ALA A 44 -4.52 18.24 24.18
N ARG A 45 -3.45 18.97 23.89
CA ARG A 45 -3.44 20.05 22.91
C ARG A 45 -2.84 19.56 21.60
N ARG A 46 -3.58 19.64 20.50
CA ARG A 46 -3.09 19.30 19.15
C ARG A 46 -3.48 20.35 18.11
N ARG A 47 -2.70 20.44 17.05
CA ARG A 47 -3.03 21.27 15.88
C ARG A 47 -3.69 20.40 14.82
N VAL A 48 -4.89 20.79 14.40
CA VAL A 48 -5.66 20.16 13.31
C VAL A 48 -5.87 21.21 12.23
N GLY A 49 -5.12 21.09 11.13
CA GLY A 49 -5.01 22.18 10.14
C GLY A 49 -4.44 23.44 10.80
N ASP A 50 -5.17 24.55 10.68
CA ASP A 50 -4.76 25.84 11.28
C ASP A 50 -5.27 26.04 12.71
N ARG A 51 -6.14 25.14 13.21
CA ARG A 51 -6.78 25.28 14.53
C ARG A 51 -6.03 24.49 15.59
N VAL A 52 -5.90 25.09 16.77
CA VAL A 52 -5.47 24.38 17.99
C VAL A 52 -6.71 23.85 18.69
N THR A 53 -6.78 22.54 18.88
CA THR A 53 -7.84 21.88 19.64
C THR A 53 -7.30 21.39 20.97
N GLU A 54 -8.10 21.54 22.01
CA GLU A 54 -7.82 21.02 23.35
C GLU A 54 -8.90 20.01 23.72
N GLU A 55 -8.48 18.79 24.02
CA GLU A 55 -9.35 17.74 24.50
C GLU A 55 -9.10 17.53 26.00
N ALA A 56 -10.16 17.59 26.80
CA ALA A 56 -10.05 17.44 28.23
C ALA A 56 -9.70 16.00 28.61
N ILE A 57 -8.62 15.84 29.39
CA ILE A 57 -8.23 14.53 29.96
C ILE A 57 -8.93 14.34 31.30
N GLY A 58 -8.96 15.37 32.15
CA GLY A 58 -9.61 15.35 33.46
C GLY A 58 -9.11 16.42 34.43
N PRO A 59 -9.70 16.52 35.64
CA PRO A 59 -9.20 17.37 36.73
C PRO A 59 -7.81 16.90 37.22
N ASP A 60 -7.04 17.80 37.82
CA ASP A 60 -5.71 17.51 38.37
C ASP A 60 -5.80 16.69 39.68
N THR A 61 -6.09 15.40 39.54
CA THR A 61 -6.13 14.41 40.62
C THR A 61 -4.99 13.39 40.45
N PRO A 62 -4.61 12.65 41.51
CA PRO A 62 -3.58 11.61 41.41
C PRO A 62 -3.84 10.58 40.30
N GLU A 63 -5.10 10.22 40.06
CA GLU A 63 -5.50 9.26 39.02
C GLU A 63 -5.30 9.81 37.62
N VAL A 64 -5.67 11.08 37.39
CA VAL A 64 -5.47 11.75 36.09
C VAL A 64 -3.98 11.99 35.84
N LEU A 65 -3.22 12.37 36.88
CA LEU A 65 -1.78 12.52 36.78
C LEU A 65 -1.11 11.19 36.38
N ALA A 66 -1.49 10.08 36.99
CA ALA A 66 -0.98 8.75 36.62
C ALA A 66 -1.28 8.40 35.16
N ARG A 67 -2.50 8.71 34.68
CA ARG A 67 -2.87 8.54 33.25
C ARG A 67 -2.05 9.42 32.32
N VAL A 68 -1.76 10.66 32.71
CA VAL A 68 -0.91 11.59 31.94
C VAL A 68 0.52 11.07 31.86
N GLU A 69 1.09 10.60 32.97
CA GLU A 69 2.46 10.07 32.99
C GLU A 69 2.59 8.78 32.16
N ALA A 70 1.59 7.89 32.21
CA ALA A 70 1.52 6.73 31.31
C ALA A 70 1.51 7.16 29.83
N ALA A 71 0.65 8.12 29.47
CA ALA A 71 0.60 8.64 28.11
C ALA A 71 1.91 9.34 27.68
N ARG A 72 2.61 10.03 28.60
CA ARG A 72 3.94 10.61 28.34
C ARG A 72 4.97 9.53 28.03
N ALA A 73 4.97 8.44 28.79
CA ALA A 73 5.87 7.30 28.57
C ALA A 73 5.60 6.64 27.20
N GLU A 74 4.33 6.42 26.84
CA GLU A 74 3.93 5.93 25.52
C GLU A 74 4.40 6.85 24.39
N GLN A 75 4.18 8.17 24.52
CA GLN A 75 4.65 9.15 23.55
C GLN A 75 6.18 9.16 23.43
N ALA A 76 6.92 9.01 24.54
CA ALA A 76 8.37 8.92 24.53
C ALA A 76 8.87 7.65 23.82
N ALA A 77 8.25 6.50 24.09
CA ALA A 77 8.56 5.24 23.41
C ALA A 77 8.29 5.35 21.91
N HIS A 78 7.17 5.96 21.51
CA HIS A 78 6.84 6.20 20.10
C HIS A 78 7.83 7.16 19.41
N ARG A 79 8.27 8.23 20.10
CA ARG A 79 9.31 9.14 19.57
C ARG A 79 10.62 8.41 19.32
N ALA A 80 11.14 7.69 20.30
CA ALA A 80 12.37 6.90 20.17
C ALA A 80 12.25 5.82 19.07
N TRP A 81 11.08 5.17 18.98
CA TRP A 81 10.79 4.22 17.91
C TRP A 81 10.88 4.86 16.52
N ASN A 82 10.26 6.03 16.34
CA ASN A 82 10.23 6.77 15.08
C ASN A 82 11.61 7.34 14.71
N GLU A 83 12.40 7.83 15.68
CA GLU A 83 13.77 8.29 15.46
C GLU A 83 14.66 7.18 14.92
N ARG A 84 14.61 6.00 15.54
CA ARG A 84 15.36 4.83 15.05
C ARG A 84 14.89 4.39 13.66
N ASN A 85 13.58 4.40 13.39
CA ASN A 85 13.09 4.08 12.05
C ASN A 85 13.56 5.11 11.01
N ALA A 86 13.56 6.40 11.34
CA ALA A 86 14.05 7.45 10.46
C ALA A 86 15.54 7.25 10.13
N ALA A 87 16.35 6.82 11.10
CA ALA A 87 17.75 6.45 10.86
C ALA A 87 17.87 5.26 9.90
N LEU A 88 17.08 4.19 10.08
CA LEU A 88 17.04 3.04 9.17
C LEU A 88 16.63 3.45 7.75
N VAL A 89 15.59 4.27 7.61
CA VAL A 89 15.14 4.78 6.31
C VAL A 89 16.22 5.65 5.64
N ALA A 90 16.91 6.48 6.40
CA ALA A 90 18.02 7.30 5.88
C ALA A 90 19.16 6.42 5.36
N MET A 91 19.54 5.37 6.09
CA MET A 91 20.56 4.41 5.65
C MET A 91 20.14 3.67 4.38
N LEU A 92 18.90 3.16 4.32
CA LEU A 92 18.37 2.47 3.14
C LEU A 92 18.34 3.40 1.91
N ARG A 93 17.93 4.65 2.09
CA ARG A 93 17.95 5.67 1.02
C ARG A 93 19.37 5.97 0.55
N ALA A 94 20.32 6.12 1.47
CA ALA A 94 21.73 6.33 1.14
C ALA A 94 22.33 5.14 0.38
N ALA A 95 21.85 3.93 0.66
CA ALA A 95 22.20 2.72 -0.08
C ALA A 95 21.50 2.58 -1.45
N GLY A 96 20.75 3.59 -1.90
CA GLY A 96 20.09 3.60 -3.20
C GLY A 96 18.76 2.85 -3.25
N ALA A 97 18.17 2.48 -2.10
CA ALA A 97 16.85 1.88 -2.08
C ALA A 97 15.80 2.86 -2.62
N LEU A 98 14.82 2.34 -3.37
CA LEU A 98 13.78 3.16 -3.96
C LEU A 98 12.91 3.80 -2.88
N THR A 99 12.68 5.10 -3.03
CA THR A 99 11.74 5.84 -2.20
C THR A 99 10.59 6.37 -3.04
N PRO A 100 9.39 6.55 -2.47
CA PRO A 100 8.36 7.37 -3.10
C PRO A 100 8.83 8.83 -3.19
N ASP A 101 8.28 9.57 -4.13
CA ASP A 101 8.38 11.04 -4.15
C ASP A 101 7.62 11.66 -2.97
N GLN A 102 7.74 12.98 -2.82
CA GLN A 102 7.18 13.69 -1.69
C GLN A 102 5.65 13.59 -1.61
N GLU A 103 4.95 13.73 -2.75
CA GLU A 103 3.49 13.75 -2.82
C GLU A 103 2.92 12.34 -2.62
N THR A 104 3.49 11.34 -3.30
CA THR A 104 3.16 9.93 -3.06
C THR A 104 3.38 9.56 -1.60
N GLY A 105 4.51 9.99 -1.01
CA GLY A 105 4.80 9.75 0.40
C GLY A 105 3.75 10.35 1.34
N LYS A 106 3.25 11.56 1.05
CA LYS A 106 2.14 12.18 1.81
C LYS A 106 0.86 11.38 1.68
N VAL A 107 0.52 10.88 0.49
CA VAL A 107 -0.65 10.03 0.25
C VAL A 107 -0.57 8.75 1.08
N LEU A 108 0.54 8.01 0.98
CA LEU A 108 0.73 6.76 1.74
C LEU A 108 0.65 7.00 3.25
N LEU A 109 1.26 8.09 3.75
CA LEU A 109 1.19 8.44 5.16
C LEU A 109 -0.24 8.75 5.62
N ALA A 110 -1.00 9.50 4.81
CA ALA A 110 -2.39 9.81 5.11
C ALA A 110 -3.27 8.54 5.12
N LEU A 111 -3.07 7.64 4.15
CA LEU A 111 -3.75 6.34 4.08
C LEU A 111 -3.46 5.46 5.30
N SER A 112 -2.21 5.42 5.74
CA SER A 112 -1.80 4.69 6.95
C SER A 112 -2.48 5.26 8.20
N ARG A 113 -2.52 6.60 8.34
CA ARG A 113 -3.18 7.29 9.47
C ARG A 113 -4.67 7.02 9.56
N VAL A 114 -5.38 7.06 8.44
CA VAL A 114 -6.83 6.74 8.41
C VAL A 114 -7.11 5.24 8.53
N GLY A 115 -6.07 4.41 8.62
CA GLY A 115 -6.17 2.97 8.84
C GLY A 115 -6.51 2.17 7.59
N PHE A 116 -6.31 2.70 6.38
CA PHE A 116 -6.63 2.00 5.13
C PHE A 116 -5.89 0.65 5.03
N PHE A 117 -4.56 0.65 5.23
CA PHE A 117 -3.76 -0.58 5.20
C PHE A 117 -4.08 -1.51 6.36
N ARG A 118 -4.31 -0.97 7.57
CA ARG A 118 -4.73 -1.78 8.74
C ARG A 118 -6.07 -2.47 8.55
N ALA A 119 -6.98 -1.84 7.78
CA ALA A 119 -8.28 -2.40 7.44
C ALA A 119 -8.22 -3.46 6.31
N GLY A 120 -7.03 -3.74 5.77
CA GLY A 120 -6.84 -4.71 4.68
C GLY A 120 -6.83 -4.11 3.27
N GLY A 121 -6.81 -2.78 3.13
CA GLY A 121 -6.57 -2.12 1.84
C GLY A 121 -5.12 -2.29 1.40
N LEU A 122 -4.86 -2.42 0.10
CA LEU A 122 -3.52 -2.63 -0.45
C LEU A 122 -3.11 -1.45 -1.33
N LEU A 123 -1.80 -1.16 -1.35
CA LEU A 123 -1.16 -0.36 -2.37
C LEU A 123 -0.97 -1.24 -3.61
N GLY A 124 -1.44 -0.77 -4.76
CA GLY A 124 -1.35 -1.44 -6.03
C GLY A 124 -0.39 -0.76 -7.00
N GLY A 125 -0.53 -1.12 -8.27
CA GLY A 125 0.11 -0.38 -9.36
C GLY A 125 1.63 -0.42 -9.36
N THR A 126 2.21 0.61 -9.95
CA THR A 126 3.67 0.78 -10.05
C THR A 126 4.31 0.97 -8.66
N HIS A 127 3.60 1.62 -7.72
CA HIS A 127 4.15 1.88 -6.39
C HIS A 127 4.29 0.60 -5.56
N ALA A 128 3.41 -0.38 -5.71
CA ALA A 128 3.61 -1.72 -5.15
C ALA A 128 4.86 -2.40 -5.75
N PHE A 129 5.01 -2.35 -7.09
CA PHE A 129 6.16 -2.95 -7.78
C PHE A 129 7.50 -2.44 -7.26
N ARG A 130 7.58 -1.12 -7.00
CA ARG A 130 8.78 -0.46 -6.48
C ARG A 130 9.21 -0.95 -5.09
N LEU A 131 8.35 -1.65 -4.35
CA LEU A 131 8.68 -2.22 -3.05
C LEU A 131 9.26 -3.64 -3.14
N TYR A 132 9.05 -4.36 -4.25
CA TYR A 132 9.53 -5.74 -4.39
C TYR A 132 11.05 -5.91 -4.43
N PRO A 133 11.86 -5.03 -5.05
CA PRO A 133 13.32 -5.23 -5.05
C PRO A 133 13.89 -5.30 -3.63
N LEU A 134 13.47 -4.38 -2.76
CA LEU A 134 13.91 -4.35 -1.37
C LEU A 134 13.33 -5.52 -0.56
N PHE A 135 12.09 -5.92 -0.84
CA PHE A 135 11.47 -7.11 -0.25
C PHE A 135 12.20 -8.41 -0.60
N LEU A 136 12.60 -8.55 -1.87
CA LEU A 136 13.25 -9.75 -2.40
C LEU A 136 14.78 -9.72 -2.27
N GLY A 137 15.35 -8.64 -1.71
CA GLY A 137 16.79 -8.53 -1.48
C GLY A 137 17.61 -8.37 -2.76
N VAL A 138 17.03 -7.80 -3.82
CA VAL A 138 17.68 -7.64 -5.13
C VAL A 138 17.73 -6.18 -5.57
N GLU A 139 18.66 -5.87 -6.45
CA GLU A 139 18.72 -4.54 -7.04
C GLU A 139 17.50 -4.24 -7.90
N ALA A 140 17.18 -2.96 -7.90
CA ALA A 140 16.10 -2.35 -8.65
C ALA A 140 16.29 -2.45 -10.18
N PRO A 141 15.34 -3.01 -10.96
CA PRO A 141 15.39 -2.96 -12.42
C PRO A 141 15.14 -1.55 -12.95
N ARG A 142 16.22 -0.81 -13.24
CA ARG A 142 16.14 0.61 -13.64
C ARG A 142 15.27 0.85 -14.87
N SER A 143 15.25 -0.07 -15.85
CA SER A 143 14.47 0.02 -17.09
C SER A 143 12.95 -0.16 -16.88
N GLU A 144 12.55 -0.98 -15.92
CA GLU A 144 11.15 -1.31 -15.62
C GLU A 144 10.51 -0.33 -14.60
N MET A 145 11.28 0.67 -14.16
CA MET A 145 10.93 1.64 -13.11
C MET A 145 10.34 2.96 -13.60
N SER A 146 9.69 2.96 -14.76
CA SER A 146 8.94 4.12 -15.25
C SER A 146 7.97 4.63 -14.17
N VAL A 147 8.13 5.91 -13.79
CA VAL A 147 7.32 6.55 -12.76
C VAL A 147 5.96 6.90 -13.35
N THR A 148 4.90 6.32 -12.82
CA THR A 148 3.54 6.84 -12.99
C THR A 148 3.23 7.74 -11.80
N GLY A 149 2.53 8.85 -12.03
CA GLY A 149 1.91 9.63 -10.95
C GLY A 149 0.73 8.91 -10.29
N ASP A 150 0.29 7.78 -10.85
CA ASP A 150 -0.90 7.05 -10.41
C ASP A 150 -0.61 6.20 -9.15
N VAL A 151 -1.28 6.52 -8.03
CA VAL A 151 -1.36 5.70 -6.81
C VAL A 151 -2.65 4.89 -6.83
N ASP A 152 -2.51 3.59 -7.09
CA ASP A 152 -3.63 2.64 -7.08
C ASP A 152 -3.91 2.15 -5.65
N MET A 153 -5.11 2.41 -5.15
CA MET A 153 -5.61 1.88 -3.88
C MET A 153 -6.51 0.68 -4.14
N LEU A 154 -6.08 -0.53 -3.78
CA LEU A 154 -6.87 -1.73 -3.95
C LEU A 154 -7.70 -1.97 -2.69
N ALA A 155 -9.02 -1.95 -2.84
CA ALA A 155 -9.99 -2.08 -1.77
C ALA A 155 -10.74 -3.41 -1.91
N PRO A 156 -10.37 -4.47 -1.16
CA PRO A 156 -11.20 -5.66 -1.05
C PRO A 156 -12.60 -5.32 -0.56
N SER A 157 -13.63 -5.95 -1.10
CA SER A 157 -15.03 -5.62 -0.81
C SER A 157 -15.43 -5.73 0.69
N HIS A 158 -14.63 -6.42 1.50
CA HIS A 158 -14.88 -6.62 2.93
C HIS A 158 -14.20 -5.58 3.83
N ILE A 159 -13.29 -4.74 3.32
CA ILE A 159 -12.56 -3.80 4.18
C ILE A 159 -13.53 -2.79 4.77
N ARG A 160 -13.27 -2.33 5.99
CA ARG A 160 -14.04 -1.27 6.65
C ARG A 160 -13.14 -0.42 7.53
N LEU A 161 -13.16 0.90 7.32
CA LEU A 161 -12.38 1.81 8.14
C LEU A 161 -12.99 1.92 9.54
N LEU A 162 -12.15 1.92 10.57
CA LEU A 162 -12.58 2.10 11.96
C LEU A 162 -13.04 3.55 12.21
N GLY A 163 -13.91 3.74 13.20
CA GLY A 163 -14.44 5.04 13.59
C GLY A 163 -15.72 5.46 12.85
N PRO A 164 -16.05 6.77 12.83
CA PRO A 164 -17.31 7.31 12.30
C PRO A 164 -17.56 6.93 10.84
N ARG A 165 -18.81 6.73 10.45
CA ARG A 165 -19.16 6.35 9.07
C ARG A 165 -19.07 7.56 8.13
N GLU A 166 -17.85 7.90 7.74
CA GLU A 166 -17.49 9.02 6.89
C GLU A 166 -16.73 8.55 5.65
N ALA A 167 -16.91 9.30 4.55
CA ALA A 167 -16.19 9.15 3.29
C ALA A 167 -14.67 9.16 3.50
N LEU A 168 -13.96 8.27 2.83
CA LEU A 168 -12.49 8.19 2.89
C LEU A 168 -11.84 9.52 2.52
N THR A 169 -12.37 10.26 1.55
CA THR A 169 -11.87 11.59 1.18
C THR A 169 -11.95 12.58 2.35
N SER A 170 -13.06 12.61 3.08
CA SER A 170 -13.21 13.45 4.28
C SER A 170 -12.18 13.10 5.35
N ARG A 171 -11.97 11.80 5.58
CA ARG A 171 -10.96 11.30 6.53
C ARG A 171 -9.54 11.66 6.11
N LEU A 172 -9.22 11.59 4.81
CA LEU A 172 -7.92 11.99 4.27
C LEU A 172 -7.67 13.49 4.46
N ARG A 173 -8.67 14.34 4.24
CA ARG A 173 -8.58 15.79 4.53
C ARG A 173 -8.36 16.03 6.02
N ALA A 174 -9.11 15.35 6.89
CA ALA A 174 -8.93 15.44 8.34
C ALA A 174 -7.53 14.96 8.79
N ALA A 175 -6.95 13.99 8.09
CA ALA A 175 -5.57 13.53 8.30
C ALA A 175 -4.49 14.48 7.75
N GLY A 176 -4.89 15.60 7.15
CA GLY A 176 -4.02 16.67 6.65
C GLY A 176 -3.56 16.50 5.20
N LEU A 177 -4.21 15.61 4.42
CA LEU A 177 -3.91 15.49 2.99
C LEU A 177 -4.69 16.57 2.20
N ALA A 178 -3.95 17.44 1.52
CA ALA A 178 -4.51 18.37 0.56
C ALA A 178 -4.59 17.71 -0.82
N PHE A 179 -5.76 17.76 -1.43
CA PHE A 179 -5.99 17.26 -2.78
C PHE A 179 -7.18 17.98 -3.43
N GLU A 180 -7.12 18.05 -4.76
CA GLU A 180 -8.23 18.42 -5.61
C GLU A 180 -8.99 17.16 -6.05
N THR A 181 -10.28 17.33 -6.35
CA THR A 181 -11.11 16.24 -6.85
C THR A 181 -11.39 16.50 -8.33
N ARG A 182 -10.90 15.60 -9.20
CA ARG A 182 -11.19 15.63 -10.64
C ARG A 182 -12.33 14.67 -10.94
N PHE A 183 -13.45 15.20 -11.41
CA PHE A 183 -14.60 14.41 -11.81
C PHE A 183 -14.47 13.95 -13.26
N GLY A 184 -14.97 12.75 -13.56
CA GLY A 184 -15.06 12.26 -14.92
C GLY A 184 -16.14 12.99 -15.72
N LEU A 185 -16.17 12.76 -17.03
CA LEU A 185 -17.19 13.31 -17.92
C LEU A 185 -18.55 12.60 -17.75
N GLU A 186 -18.53 11.32 -17.35
CA GLU A 186 -19.74 10.55 -17.06
C GLU A 186 -20.06 10.60 -15.57
N GLU A 187 -21.34 10.74 -15.24
CA GLU A 187 -21.84 10.90 -13.86
C GLU A 187 -21.44 9.74 -12.93
N ASP A 188 -21.34 8.52 -13.49
CA ASP A 188 -20.98 7.32 -12.74
C ASP A 188 -19.47 7.10 -12.56
N THR A 189 -18.62 7.93 -13.18
CA THR A 189 -17.16 7.80 -13.08
C THR A 189 -16.68 8.20 -11.69
N PRO A 190 -15.99 7.32 -10.95
CA PRO A 190 -15.41 7.65 -9.66
C PRO A 190 -14.46 8.84 -9.81
N PRO A 191 -14.53 9.82 -8.90
CA PRO A 191 -13.62 10.94 -8.94
C PRO A 191 -12.18 10.48 -8.66
N LYS A 192 -11.23 11.19 -9.27
CA LYS A 192 -9.80 11.01 -9.04
C LYS A 192 -9.31 12.08 -8.08
N LEU A 193 -8.45 11.71 -7.14
CA LEU A 193 -7.86 12.68 -6.21
C LEU A 193 -6.50 13.12 -6.77
N ILE A 194 -6.30 14.42 -6.92
CA ILE A 194 -5.05 14.99 -7.44
C ILE A 194 -4.28 15.66 -6.29
N VAL A 195 -3.09 15.16 -6.01
CA VAL A 195 -2.22 15.61 -4.91
C VAL A 195 -0.98 16.25 -5.52
N GLY A 196 -0.73 17.51 -5.18
CA GLY A 196 0.43 18.27 -5.65
C GLY A 196 0.56 18.30 -7.18
N ASP A 197 -0.57 18.44 -7.88
CA ASP A 197 -0.74 18.55 -9.34
C ASP A 197 -0.22 17.37 -10.19
N THR A 198 0.36 16.37 -9.55
CA THR A 198 1.16 15.33 -10.23
C THR A 198 0.76 13.92 -9.84
N VAL A 199 0.30 13.71 -8.60
CA VAL A 199 -0.09 12.40 -8.11
C VAL A 199 -1.59 12.22 -8.23
N GLU A 200 -2.00 11.21 -8.99
CA GLU A 200 -3.40 10.84 -9.19
C GLU A 200 -3.70 9.60 -8.35
N VAL A 201 -4.66 9.70 -7.44
CA VAL A 201 -5.09 8.57 -6.60
C VAL A 201 -6.36 7.97 -7.18
N GLU A 202 -6.32 6.66 -7.46
CA GLU A 202 -7.48 5.89 -7.93
C GLU A 202 -7.83 4.79 -6.92
N ILE A 203 -9.13 4.64 -6.64
CA ILE A 203 -9.64 3.59 -5.74
C ILE A 203 -10.26 2.48 -6.59
N LEU A 204 -9.66 1.30 -6.50
CA LEU A 204 -10.00 0.10 -7.26
C LEU A 204 -10.60 -0.96 -6.34
N SER A 205 -11.71 -1.57 -6.73
CA SER A 205 -12.35 -2.67 -6.00
C SER A 205 -12.67 -3.82 -6.96
N PRO A 206 -12.74 -5.09 -6.50
CA PRO A 206 -13.21 -6.18 -7.33
C PRO A 206 -14.60 -5.91 -7.91
N VAL A 207 -14.90 -6.54 -9.03
CA VAL A 207 -16.22 -6.41 -9.66
C VAL A 207 -17.30 -6.97 -8.76
N ALA A 208 -18.27 -6.13 -8.41
CA ALA A 208 -19.45 -6.54 -7.65
C ALA A 208 -20.38 -7.44 -8.49
N ARG A 209 -21.34 -8.09 -7.84
CA ARG A 209 -22.39 -8.86 -8.53
C ARG A 209 -23.07 -7.97 -9.59
N GLY A 210 -23.16 -8.45 -10.83
CA GLY A 210 -23.80 -7.73 -11.94
C GLY A 210 -22.82 -7.07 -12.93
N GLY A 211 -21.51 -7.08 -12.69
CA GLY A 211 -20.53 -6.68 -13.71
C GLY A 211 -20.37 -5.18 -13.93
N ALA A 212 -20.94 -4.34 -13.06
CA ALA A 212 -20.84 -2.88 -13.15
C ALA A 212 -19.37 -2.42 -13.08
N ARG A 213 -19.03 -1.40 -13.87
CA ARG A 213 -17.66 -0.84 -13.95
C ARG A 213 -17.32 0.06 -12.76
N THR A 214 -18.32 0.47 -11.99
CA THR A 214 -18.20 1.34 -10.82
C THR A 214 -19.24 0.89 -9.79
N HIS A 215 -18.97 1.10 -8.50
CA HIS A 215 -19.95 0.84 -7.44
C HIS A 215 -19.64 1.66 -6.18
N PHE A 216 -20.60 1.76 -5.27
CA PHE A 216 -20.36 2.35 -3.95
C PHE A 216 -19.74 1.32 -3.01
N HIS A 217 -18.60 1.65 -2.42
CA HIS A 217 -17.88 0.79 -1.48
C HIS A 217 -18.27 1.12 -0.04
N GLU A 218 -19.16 0.31 0.52
CA GLU A 218 -19.69 0.45 1.89
C GLU A 218 -18.60 0.62 2.97
N GLY A 219 -17.46 -0.05 2.83
CA GLY A 219 -16.36 0.08 3.78
C GLY A 219 -15.62 1.40 3.81
N LEU A 220 -15.62 2.11 2.68
CA LEU A 220 -14.89 3.36 2.46
C LEU A 220 -15.82 4.57 2.38
N GLN A 221 -17.13 4.32 2.23
CA GLN A 221 -18.14 5.35 1.97
C GLN A 221 -17.78 6.21 0.74
N GLU A 222 -17.26 5.57 -0.31
CA GLU A 222 -16.84 6.21 -1.56
C GLU A 222 -17.30 5.40 -2.77
N ARG A 223 -17.45 6.06 -3.92
CA ARG A 223 -17.61 5.37 -5.20
C ARG A 223 -16.24 4.96 -5.73
N VAL A 224 -16.13 3.74 -6.24
CA VAL A 224 -14.87 3.13 -6.64
C VAL A 224 -14.96 2.51 -8.04
N SER A 225 -13.82 2.43 -8.72
CA SER A 225 -13.70 1.75 -10.02
C SER A 225 -13.66 0.25 -9.78
N ALA A 226 -14.46 -0.50 -10.54
CA ALA A 226 -14.47 -1.96 -10.48
C ALA A 226 -13.47 -2.52 -11.49
N LEU A 227 -12.44 -3.23 -11.00
CA LEU A 227 -11.43 -3.86 -11.84
C LEU A 227 -11.64 -5.37 -11.89
N ARG A 228 -11.82 -5.91 -13.11
CA ARG A 228 -11.91 -7.35 -13.35
C ARG A 228 -10.61 -8.03 -12.95
N PHE A 229 -10.72 -9.23 -12.38
CA PHE A 229 -9.60 -10.09 -11.97
C PHE A 229 -8.79 -9.58 -10.77
N LEU A 230 -9.16 -8.43 -10.20
CA LEU A 230 -8.46 -7.83 -9.06
C LEU A 230 -8.45 -8.75 -7.84
N GLU A 231 -9.48 -9.57 -7.66
CA GLU A 231 -9.62 -10.54 -6.57
C GLU A 231 -8.42 -11.49 -6.44
N PHE A 232 -7.67 -11.73 -7.53
CA PHE A 232 -6.49 -12.56 -7.50
C PHE A 232 -5.30 -11.89 -6.80
N SER A 233 -5.14 -10.56 -6.95
CA SER A 233 -4.08 -9.78 -6.27
C SER A 233 -4.37 -9.54 -4.79
N LEU A 234 -5.61 -9.73 -4.34
CA LEU A 234 -6.01 -9.47 -2.95
C LEU A 234 -5.75 -10.66 -2.02
N VAL A 235 -5.33 -11.82 -2.55
CA VAL A 235 -5.06 -13.02 -1.76
C VAL A 235 -3.65 -12.97 -1.19
N GLY A 236 -3.51 -13.24 0.11
CA GLY A 236 -2.21 -13.33 0.79
C GLY A 236 -1.34 -12.06 0.71
N PRO A 237 -1.86 -10.85 0.98
CA PRO A 237 -1.05 -9.64 0.91
C PRO A 237 0.13 -9.67 1.88
N VAL A 238 1.23 -9.02 1.50
CA VAL A 238 2.44 -8.91 2.30
C VAL A 238 2.61 -7.49 2.85
N ARG A 239 3.11 -7.40 4.09
CA ARG A 239 3.39 -6.12 4.77
C ARG A 239 4.75 -5.61 4.35
N GLN A 240 4.79 -4.42 3.79
CA GLN A 240 6.03 -3.73 3.43
C GLN A 240 6.08 -2.33 4.05
N VAL A 241 7.28 -1.74 4.10
CA VAL A 241 7.48 -0.36 4.53
C VAL A 241 7.96 0.48 3.35
N ALA A 242 7.19 1.51 3.00
CA ALA A 242 7.59 2.53 2.05
C ALA A 242 8.53 3.54 2.73
N LEU A 243 9.65 3.87 2.08
CA LEU A 243 10.76 4.65 2.64
C LEU A 243 10.50 6.18 2.63
N TYR A 244 9.43 6.60 3.30
CA TYR A 244 9.05 8.00 3.48
C TYR A 244 9.07 8.41 4.96
N ARG A 245 9.80 9.48 5.31
CA ARG A 245 10.05 9.90 6.71
C ARG A 245 10.61 8.75 7.55
N GLY A 246 9.96 8.39 8.67
CA GLY A 246 10.29 7.22 9.49
C GLY A 246 9.80 5.88 8.93
N GLY A 247 9.34 5.86 7.68
CA GLY A 247 8.71 4.69 7.07
C GLY A 247 7.19 4.75 7.17
N VAL A 248 6.52 4.15 6.19
CA VAL A 248 5.07 3.99 6.18
C VAL A 248 4.75 2.53 5.92
N GLU A 249 4.14 1.84 6.88
CA GLU A 249 3.65 0.48 6.68
C GLU A 249 2.50 0.49 5.66
N VAL A 250 2.63 -0.37 4.65
CA VAL A 250 1.65 -0.61 3.59
C VAL A 250 1.42 -2.11 3.42
N LEU A 251 0.24 -2.48 2.93
CA LEU A 251 0.03 -3.82 2.38
C LEU A 251 0.19 -3.75 0.86
N ILE A 252 0.84 -4.74 0.27
CA ILE A 252 0.90 -4.92 -1.19
C ILE A 252 0.49 -6.35 -1.55
N PRO A 253 0.08 -6.62 -2.80
CA PRO A 253 -0.12 -7.99 -3.26
C PRO A 253 1.14 -8.85 -3.05
N ALA A 254 0.97 -10.16 -2.90
CA ALA A 254 2.11 -11.07 -2.99
C ALA A 254 2.77 -10.95 -4.38
N PRO A 255 4.10 -11.04 -4.49
CA PRO A 255 4.81 -10.72 -5.73
C PRO A 255 4.40 -11.62 -6.91
N GLU A 256 4.20 -12.91 -6.67
CA GLU A 256 3.74 -13.87 -7.67
C GLU A 256 2.34 -13.54 -8.17
N ARG A 257 1.44 -13.13 -7.25
CA ARG A 257 0.07 -12.74 -7.59
C ARG A 257 0.02 -11.42 -8.35
N TYR A 258 0.86 -10.47 -7.95
CA TYR A 258 1.05 -9.22 -8.68
C TYR A 258 1.49 -9.46 -10.12
N ALA A 259 2.54 -10.25 -10.32
CA ALA A 259 3.13 -10.47 -11.63
C ALA A 259 2.14 -11.17 -12.58
N LEU A 260 1.52 -12.25 -12.10
CA LEU A 260 0.51 -12.98 -12.86
C LEU A 260 -0.74 -12.13 -13.16
N HIS A 261 -1.21 -11.33 -12.19
CA HIS A 261 -2.33 -10.40 -12.45
C HIS A 261 -1.97 -9.32 -13.48
N LYS A 262 -0.74 -8.81 -13.46
CA LYS A 262 -0.27 -7.83 -14.44
C LYS A 262 -0.31 -8.36 -15.87
N LEU A 263 0.02 -9.63 -16.09
CA LEU A 263 -0.18 -10.27 -17.39
C LEU A 263 -1.66 -10.20 -17.80
N ILE A 264 -2.60 -10.57 -16.93
CA ILE A 264 -4.03 -10.49 -17.23
C ILE A 264 -4.47 -9.05 -17.57
N VAL A 265 -4.09 -8.08 -16.75
CA VAL A 265 -4.46 -6.66 -16.93
C VAL A 265 -3.87 -6.08 -18.22
N ALA A 266 -2.68 -6.52 -18.64
CA ALA A 266 -2.06 -6.09 -19.89
C ALA A 266 -2.98 -6.34 -21.10
N GLN A 267 -3.73 -7.45 -21.11
CA GLN A 267 -4.69 -7.77 -22.19
C GLN A 267 -6.00 -6.99 -22.12
N LEU A 268 -6.30 -6.37 -20.97
CA LEU A 268 -7.48 -5.52 -20.81
C LEU A 268 -7.21 -4.08 -21.27
N ARG A 269 -5.93 -3.70 -21.45
CA ARG A 269 -5.54 -2.39 -21.96
C ARG A 269 -5.64 -2.34 -23.48
N GLN A 270 -6.54 -1.51 -23.99
CA GLN A 270 -6.77 -1.31 -25.43
C GLN A 270 -6.42 0.13 -25.86
N GLY A 271 -6.17 0.32 -27.16
CA GLY A 271 -5.98 1.65 -27.76
C GLY A 271 -4.84 2.47 -27.14
N PRO A 272 -5.10 3.69 -26.61
CA PRO A 272 -4.06 4.61 -26.14
C PRO A 272 -3.25 4.08 -24.94
N PHE A 273 -3.64 2.95 -24.35
CA PHE A 273 -2.95 2.34 -23.20
C PHE A 273 -1.80 1.38 -23.58
N ARG A 274 -1.33 1.38 -24.84
CA ARG A 274 -0.25 0.50 -25.32
C ARG A 274 1.03 0.60 -24.48
N LEU A 275 1.47 1.82 -24.14
CA LEU A 275 2.63 2.02 -23.26
C LEU A 275 2.41 1.43 -21.86
N LYS A 276 1.18 1.53 -21.32
CA LYS A 276 0.85 0.92 -20.02
C LYS A 276 0.85 -0.62 -20.12
N ARG A 277 0.48 -1.20 -21.26
CA ARG A 277 0.57 -2.66 -21.52
C ARG A 277 2.02 -3.14 -21.56
N GLU A 278 2.87 -2.49 -22.36
CA GLU A 278 4.30 -2.84 -22.46
C GLU A 278 4.98 -2.76 -21.09
N LYS A 279 4.67 -1.72 -20.30
CA LYS A 279 5.13 -1.59 -18.92
C LYS A 279 4.66 -2.74 -18.03
N ASP A 280 3.37 -3.09 -18.07
CA ASP A 280 2.82 -4.16 -17.23
C ASP A 280 3.46 -5.52 -17.58
N LEU A 281 3.69 -5.81 -18.87
CA LEU A 281 4.39 -7.02 -19.33
C LEU A 281 5.86 -7.04 -18.88
N ALA A 282 6.56 -5.91 -18.96
CA ALA A 282 7.96 -5.81 -18.54
C ALA A 282 8.12 -6.01 -17.02
N GLN A 283 7.27 -5.37 -16.21
CA GLN A 283 7.25 -5.53 -14.76
C GLN A 283 6.90 -6.96 -14.35
N ALA A 284 5.90 -7.57 -15.00
CA ALA A 284 5.54 -8.97 -14.76
C ALA A 284 6.69 -9.91 -15.12
N SER A 285 7.31 -9.73 -16.29
CA SER A 285 8.41 -10.58 -16.76
C SER A 285 9.58 -10.55 -15.78
N TRP A 286 10.03 -9.36 -15.36
CA TRP A 286 11.11 -9.22 -14.40
C TRP A 286 10.81 -9.95 -13.08
N LEU A 287 9.60 -9.78 -12.55
CA LEU A 287 9.24 -10.40 -11.27
C LEU A 287 9.11 -11.92 -11.39
N LEU A 288 8.56 -12.43 -12.50
CA LEU A 288 8.45 -13.87 -12.75
C LEU A 288 9.81 -14.54 -12.92
N GLU A 289 10.74 -13.92 -13.66
CA GLU A 289 12.11 -14.42 -13.81
C GLU A 289 12.79 -14.60 -12.46
N LEU A 290 12.67 -13.60 -11.58
CA LEU A 290 13.24 -13.63 -10.25
C LEU A 290 12.58 -14.68 -9.35
N LEU A 291 11.24 -14.76 -9.36
CA LEU A 291 10.49 -15.69 -8.52
C LEU A 291 10.68 -17.14 -8.94
N ALA A 292 10.84 -17.42 -10.24
CA ALA A 292 11.18 -18.75 -10.74
C ALA A 292 12.54 -19.25 -10.22
N GLU A 293 13.44 -18.36 -9.81
CA GLU A 293 14.73 -18.74 -9.22
C GLU A 293 14.71 -18.78 -7.70
N THR A 294 13.97 -17.85 -7.07
CA THR A 294 14.07 -17.61 -5.62
C THR A 294 12.93 -18.22 -4.82
N ARG A 295 11.74 -18.35 -5.43
CA ARG A 295 10.50 -18.80 -4.77
C ARG A 295 9.61 -19.61 -5.73
N PRO A 296 10.13 -20.66 -6.38
CA PRO A 296 9.44 -21.27 -7.51
C PRO A 296 8.15 -21.99 -7.11
N TYR A 297 8.07 -22.55 -5.90
CA TYR A 297 6.84 -23.18 -5.40
C TYR A 297 5.72 -22.18 -5.10
N GLU A 298 6.02 -21.00 -4.54
CA GLU A 298 5.03 -19.93 -4.34
C GLU A 298 4.45 -19.49 -5.69
N LEU A 299 5.33 -19.31 -6.68
CA LEU A 299 4.94 -18.97 -8.05
C LEU A 299 4.08 -20.07 -8.68
N TRP A 300 4.47 -21.34 -8.54
CA TRP A 300 3.70 -22.49 -9.02
C TRP A 300 2.28 -22.51 -8.43
N SER A 301 2.18 -22.37 -7.10
CA SER A 301 0.90 -22.37 -6.40
C SER A 301 -0.03 -21.26 -6.90
N ALA A 302 0.50 -20.06 -7.13
CA ALA A 302 -0.28 -18.95 -7.66
C ALA A 302 -0.67 -19.15 -9.14
N TYR A 303 0.18 -19.76 -9.95
CA TYR A 303 -0.11 -20.11 -11.34
C TYR A 303 -1.25 -21.13 -11.45
N ARG A 304 -1.23 -22.21 -10.65
CA ARG A 304 -2.32 -23.20 -10.59
C ARG A 304 -3.64 -22.58 -10.17
N ASP A 305 -3.62 -21.76 -9.12
CA ASP A 305 -4.80 -21.01 -8.68
C ASP A 305 -5.36 -20.15 -9.83
N LEU A 306 -4.52 -19.37 -10.51
CA LEU A 306 -4.95 -18.53 -11.63
C LEU A 306 -5.59 -19.35 -12.77
N THR A 307 -4.96 -20.44 -13.18
CA THR A 307 -5.43 -21.26 -14.31
C THR A 307 -6.69 -22.06 -13.98
N SER A 308 -6.92 -22.39 -12.70
CA SER A 308 -8.17 -23.04 -12.25
C SER A 308 -9.40 -22.11 -12.24
N ARG A 309 -9.22 -20.78 -12.28
CA ARG A 309 -10.32 -19.80 -12.16
C ARG A 309 -11.19 -19.64 -13.41
N GLY A 310 -10.84 -20.33 -14.49
CA GLY A 310 -11.70 -20.50 -15.67
C GLY A 310 -11.14 -19.91 -16.96
N LYS A 311 -11.81 -20.23 -18.08
CA LYS A 311 -11.30 -20.01 -19.46
C LYS A 311 -10.89 -18.58 -19.77
N ALA A 312 -11.58 -17.58 -19.20
CA ALA A 312 -11.25 -16.17 -19.44
C ALA A 312 -9.87 -15.81 -18.88
N TRP A 313 -9.50 -16.33 -17.71
CA TRP A 313 -8.21 -16.12 -17.07
C TRP A 313 -7.09 -16.72 -17.92
N THR A 314 -7.23 -18.01 -18.26
CA THR A 314 -6.25 -18.72 -19.09
C THR A 314 -6.07 -18.05 -20.44
N ARG A 315 -7.15 -17.62 -21.10
CA ARG A 315 -7.06 -16.91 -22.39
C ARG A 315 -6.24 -15.62 -22.31
N HIS A 316 -6.48 -14.78 -21.29
CA HIS A 316 -5.70 -13.54 -21.10
C HIS A 316 -4.24 -13.82 -20.70
N LEU A 317 -4.01 -14.87 -19.93
CA LEU A 317 -2.67 -15.31 -19.56
C LEU A 317 -1.89 -15.75 -20.80
N THR A 318 -2.42 -16.70 -21.58
CA THR A 318 -1.78 -17.23 -22.79
C THR A 318 -1.46 -16.13 -23.80
N ALA A 319 -2.40 -15.19 -24.02
CA ALA A 319 -2.15 -14.05 -24.91
C ALA A 319 -0.98 -13.18 -24.44
N SER A 320 -0.83 -12.95 -23.13
CA SER A 320 0.29 -12.17 -22.59
C SER A 320 1.61 -12.91 -22.66
N LEU A 321 1.59 -14.22 -22.45
CA LEU A 321 2.79 -15.05 -22.52
C LEU A 321 3.35 -15.13 -23.94
N ALA A 322 2.50 -15.10 -24.96
CA ALA A 322 2.91 -14.96 -26.36
C ALA A 322 3.65 -13.63 -26.65
N GLU A 323 3.35 -12.57 -25.89
CA GLU A 323 3.99 -11.24 -26.02
C GLU A 323 5.15 -11.03 -25.03
N ALA A 324 5.29 -11.89 -24.03
CA ALA A 324 6.31 -11.80 -22.99
C ALA A 324 7.12 -13.10 -22.89
N PRO A 325 8.03 -13.37 -23.84
CA PRO A 325 8.81 -14.61 -23.88
C PRO A 325 9.61 -14.87 -22.59
N ARG A 326 10.07 -13.80 -21.93
CA ARG A 326 10.75 -13.86 -20.61
C ARG A 326 9.84 -14.43 -19.53
N ALA A 327 8.59 -13.94 -19.45
CA ALA A 327 7.59 -14.46 -18.52
C ALA A 327 7.22 -15.91 -18.85
N GLU A 328 7.06 -16.25 -20.13
CA GLU A 328 6.77 -17.62 -20.56
C GLU A 328 7.89 -18.59 -20.20
N ALA A 329 9.15 -18.23 -20.47
CA ALA A 329 10.29 -19.05 -20.09
C ALA A 329 10.38 -19.26 -18.57
N ALA A 330 10.11 -18.21 -17.78
CA ALA A 330 10.10 -18.32 -16.32
C ALA A 330 9.02 -19.28 -15.82
N LEU A 331 7.78 -19.19 -16.34
CA LEU A 331 6.69 -20.09 -15.97
C LEU A 331 6.89 -21.51 -16.52
N ALA A 332 7.47 -21.67 -17.71
CA ALA A 332 7.79 -22.98 -18.28
C ALA A 332 8.74 -23.75 -17.36
N ARG A 333 9.81 -23.12 -16.87
CA ARG A 333 10.73 -23.74 -15.89
C ARG A 333 9.99 -24.23 -14.63
N VAL A 334 9.09 -23.40 -14.09
CA VAL A 334 8.32 -23.76 -12.89
C VAL A 334 7.32 -24.90 -13.18
N ARG A 335 6.70 -24.92 -14.36
CA ARG A 335 5.83 -26.04 -14.78
C ARG A 335 6.63 -27.33 -14.93
N GLU A 336 7.79 -27.29 -15.59
CA GLU A 336 8.65 -28.47 -15.75
C GLU A 336 9.11 -29.03 -14.39
N GLU A 337 9.33 -28.17 -13.40
CA GLU A 337 9.75 -28.58 -12.05
C GLU A 337 8.61 -29.18 -11.21
N PHE A 338 7.39 -28.66 -11.30
CA PHE A 338 6.30 -29.01 -10.37
C PHE A 338 5.02 -29.60 -10.99
N ALA A 339 4.84 -29.55 -12.31
CA ALA A 339 3.67 -30.16 -12.95
C ALA A 339 3.73 -31.69 -12.81
N GLY A 340 2.58 -32.29 -12.48
CA GLY A 340 2.45 -33.73 -12.49
C GLY A 340 2.43 -34.27 -13.93
N PRO A 341 2.62 -35.58 -14.14
CA PRO A 341 2.57 -36.19 -15.47
C PRO A 341 1.24 -35.98 -16.23
N ASP A 342 0.17 -35.56 -15.52
CA ASP A 342 -1.18 -35.35 -16.04
C ASP A 342 -1.62 -33.85 -16.06
N GLU A 343 -0.74 -32.89 -15.73
CA GLU A 343 -1.00 -31.42 -15.76
C GLU A 343 -0.17 -30.69 -16.83
#